data_AF-A0A3D2STN4-F1
#
_entry.id   AF-A0A3D2STN4-F1
#
_cell.length_a   1.000
_cell.length_b   1.000
_cell.length_c   1.000
_cell.angle_alpha   90.00
_cell.angle_beta   90.00
_cell.angle_gamma   90.00
#
_symmetry.space_group_name_H-M   'P 1'
#
loop_
_entity.id
_entity.type
_entity.pdbx_description
1 polymer ?
#
loop_
_entity_poly.entity_id
_entity_poly.type
_entity_poly.pdbx_seq_one_letter_code
_entity_poly.pdbx_strand_id
1 'polypeptide(L)'
;MNIIKMDSDVANDVVNDDVIQPFQLEVSSLRGRLVRLGPVLDKIIEAHGYPRPVSHLLAETVTLTLLLSSMLKYDGVFTLQVS
;
A
#
# COMPACT_ATOMS: atom_id res chain seq x y z
N MET A 1 33.01 -33.46 -15.07
CA MET A 1 32.01 -34.09 -14.20
C MET A 1 31.22 -32.95 -13.56
N ASN A 2 29.99 -32.76 -14.04
CA ASN A 2 28.94 -31.90 -13.52
C ASN A 2 28.76 -32.25 -12.00
N ILE A 3 28.31 -31.47 -11.02
CA ILE A 3 27.12 -30.63 -10.92
C ILE A 3 27.23 -29.87 -9.58
N ILE A 4 27.19 -28.55 -9.59
CA ILE A 4 26.47 -27.74 -8.59
C ILE A 4 26.14 -26.43 -9.30
N LYS A 5 25.06 -26.48 -10.08
CA LYS A 5 24.21 -25.31 -10.28
C LYS A 5 23.74 -24.96 -8.86
N MET A 6 24.44 -24.04 -8.22
CA MET A 6 23.88 -23.30 -7.10
C MET A 6 22.86 -22.40 -7.78
N ASP A 7 21.64 -22.92 -7.80
CA ASP A 7 20.45 -22.20 -8.17
C ASP A 7 20.41 -20.96 -7.29
N SER A 8 20.92 -19.86 -7.83
CA SER A 8 20.69 -18.54 -7.29
C SER A 8 19.28 -18.14 -7.68
N ASP A 9 18.30 -18.93 -7.22
CA ASP A 9 17.02 -18.43 -6.77
C ASP A 9 17.32 -17.58 -5.54
N VAL A 10 17.96 -16.43 -5.77
CA VAL A 10 17.67 -15.24 -5.00
C VAL A 10 16.23 -14.92 -5.38
N ALA A 11 15.31 -15.72 -4.85
CA ALA A 11 13.92 -15.37 -4.73
C ALA A 11 13.98 -13.98 -4.11
N ASN A 12 13.66 -12.99 -4.93
CA ASN A 12 13.39 -11.65 -4.44
C ASN A 12 12.41 -11.86 -3.30
N ASP A 13 12.89 -11.80 -2.07
CA ASP A 13 12.06 -11.53 -0.91
C ASP A 13 11.62 -10.09 -1.15
N VAL A 14 10.68 -9.92 -2.09
CA VAL A 14 9.99 -8.68 -2.32
C VAL A 14 9.24 -8.51 -1.03
N VAL A 15 9.89 -7.82 -0.07
CA VAL A 15 9.25 -7.30 1.11
C VAL A 15 7.98 -6.66 0.58
N ASN A 16 6.84 -7.26 0.89
CA ASN A 16 5.58 -6.77 0.39
C ASN A 16 5.36 -5.42 1.07
N ASP A 17 5.69 -4.35 0.35
CA ASP A 17 5.65 -3.00 0.89
C ASP A 17 4.23 -2.46 0.97
N ASP A 18 3.28 -3.11 0.30
CA ASP A 18 1.87 -2.75 0.27
C ASP A 18 1.10 -3.46 1.40
N VAL A 19 0.99 -2.81 2.56
CA VAL A 19 0.40 -3.40 3.78
C VAL A 19 -0.53 -2.43 4.48
N ILE A 20 -1.68 -2.94 4.93
CA ILE A 20 -2.58 -2.27 5.86
C ILE A 20 -2.55 -3.04 7.18
N GLN A 21 -1.99 -2.44 8.21
CA GLN A 21 -1.85 -3.06 9.53
C GLN A 21 -2.68 -2.32 10.58
N PRO A 22 -3.79 -2.90 11.08
CA PRO A 22 -4.47 -2.38 12.25
C PRO A 22 -3.64 -2.66 13.51
N PHE A 23 -3.57 -1.69 14.42
CA PHE A 23 -2.90 -1.84 15.70
C PHE A 23 -3.74 -1.26 16.84
N GLN A 24 -3.52 -1.77 18.05
CA GLN A 24 -4.15 -1.26 19.26
C GLN A 24 -3.09 -1.10 20.35
N LEU A 25 -3.06 0.07 20.97
CA LEU A 25 -2.21 0.35 22.12
C LEU A 25 -3.00 0.05 23.40
N GLU A 26 -2.57 -0.97 24.14
CA GLU A 26 -3.24 -1.41 25.37
C GLU A 26 -3.26 -0.31 26.43
N VAL A 27 -2.15 0.43 26.57
CA VAL A 27 -1.95 1.42 27.63
C VAL A 27 -2.85 2.66 27.48
N SER A 28 -3.22 3.01 26.25
CA SER A 28 -4.00 4.23 25.95
C SER A 28 -5.39 3.93 25.40
N SER A 29 -5.77 2.65 25.28
CA SER A 29 -7.00 2.20 24.57
C SER A 29 -7.15 2.77 23.15
N LEU A 30 -6.04 3.19 22.53
CA LEU A 30 -6.02 3.79 21.19
C LEU A 30 -5.97 2.69 20.14
N ARG A 31 -6.85 2.78 19.16
CA ARG A 31 -6.82 1.95 17.95
C ARG A 31 -6.34 2.81 16.80
N GLY A 32 -5.33 2.34 16.10
CA GLY A 32 -4.79 3.00 14.92
C GLY A 32 -4.66 2.02 13.78
N ARG A 33 -4.29 2.54 12.61
CA ARG A 33 -3.99 1.75 11.43
C ARG A 33 -2.80 2.37 10.74
N LEU A 34 -1.90 1.52 10.26
CA LEU A 34 -0.76 1.91 9.46
C LEU A 34 -1.01 1.42 8.04
N VAL A 35 -0.92 2.33 7.07
CA VAL A 35 -0.98 1.99 5.65
C VAL A 35 0.38 2.33 5.06
N ARG A 36 0.99 1.33 4.42
CA ARG A 36 2.21 1.49 3.64
C ARG A 36 1.88 1.08 2.21
N LEU A 37 2.22 1.96 1.28
CA LEU A 37 2.12 1.70 -0.15
C LEU A 37 3.54 1.81 -0.70
N GLY A 38 4.02 0.73 -1.29
CA GLY A 38 5.26 0.71 -2.05
C GLY A 38 4.94 0.84 -3.54
N PRO A 39 5.29 -0.17 -4.37
CA PRO A 39 5.25 -0.05 -5.82
C PRO A 39 3.84 0.05 -6.41
N VAL A 40 2.79 -0.29 -5.65
CA VAL A 40 1.40 -0.14 -6.14
C VAL A 40 1.03 1.32 -6.33
N LEU A 41 1.47 2.21 -5.45
CA LEU A 41 1.15 3.63 -5.56
C LEU A 41 1.80 4.24 -6.80
N ASP A 42 3.08 3.93 -7.03
CA ASP A 42 3.82 4.42 -8.19
C ASP A 42 3.17 3.95 -9.49
N LYS A 43 2.75 2.68 -9.58
CA LYS A 43 2.01 2.14 -10.74
C LYS A 43 0.72 2.89 -11.04
N ILE A 44 -0.04 3.29 -10.02
CA ILE A 44 -1.31 4.02 -10.19
C ILE A 44 -1.05 5.43 -10.73
N ILE A 45 -0.02 6.10 -10.24
CA ILE A 45 0.32 7.48 -10.63
C ILE A 45 0.96 7.52 -12.02
N GLU A 46 1.91 6.63 -12.29
CA GLU A 46 2.66 6.58 -13.55
C GLU A 46 1.77 6.26 -14.74
N ALA A 47 0.67 5.52 -14.54
CA ALA A 47 -0.31 5.20 -15.58
C ALA A 47 -0.90 6.44 -16.27
N HIS A 48 -0.93 7.60 -15.60
CA HIS A 48 -1.57 8.81 -16.10
C HIS A 48 -0.62 9.97 -16.40
N GLY A 49 0.68 9.87 -16.03
CA GLY A 49 1.69 10.88 -16.37
C GLY A 49 1.42 12.28 -15.79
N TYR A 50 0.80 12.37 -14.60
CA TYR A 50 0.43 13.64 -14.01
C TYR A 50 1.64 14.49 -13.55
N PRO A 51 1.52 15.84 -13.56
CA PRO A 51 2.51 16.74 -12.96
C PRO A 51 2.69 16.48 -11.46
N ARG A 52 3.91 16.69 -10.94
CA ARG A 52 4.29 16.43 -9.53
C ARG A 52 3.31 16.90 -8.45
N PRO A 53 2.67 18.09 -8.56
CA PRO A 53 1.69 18.53 -7.56
C PRO A 53 0.42 17.66 -7.53
N VAL A 54 -0.05 17.24 -8.71
CA VAL A 54 -1.27 16.45 -8.86
C VAL A 54 -1.03 15.01 -8.40
N SER A 55 0.14 14.43 -8.74
CA SER A 55 0.51 13.09 -8.26
C SER A 55 0.56 13.00 -6.74
N HIS A 56 1.01 14.07 -6.07
CA HIS A 56 1.09 14.09 -4.61
C HIS A 56 -0.30 14.08 -3.97
N LEU A 57 -1.21 14.94 -4.47
CA LEU A 57 -2.60 14.97 -4.00
C LEU A 57 -3.32 13.65 -4.27
N LEU A 58 -3.09 13.03 -5.43
CA LEU A 58 -3.62 11.71 -5.73
C LEU A 58 -3.06 10.65 -4.77
N ALA A 59 -1.76 10.69 -4.47
CA ALA A 59 -1.14 9.76 -3.53
C ALA A 59 -1.74 9.86 -2.12
N GLU A 60 -1.91 11.08 -1.63
CA GLU A 60 -2.56 11.33 -0.34
C GLU A 60 -4.01 10.84 -0.36
N THR A 61 -4.74 11.16 -1.43
CA THR A 61 -6.15 10.75 -1.58
C THR A 61 -6.28 9.24 -1.59
N VAL A 62 -5.43 8.52 -2.32
CA VAL A 62 -5.41 7.04 -2.36
C VAL A 62 -5.08 6.48 -0.97
N THR A 63 -4.09 7.05 -0.29
CA THR A 63 -3.71 6.61 1.06
C THR A 63 -4.87 6.81 2.06
N LEU A 64 -5.54 7.96 2.01
CA LEU A 64 -6.73 8.25 2.81
C LEU A 64 -7.90 7.31 2.46
N THR A 65 -8.09 7.02 1.19
CA THR A 65 -9.12 6.10 0.70
C THR A 65 -8.92 4.72 1.32
N LEU A 66 -7.69 4.20 1.31
CA LEU A 66 -7.35 2.89 1.89
C LEU A 66 -7.46 2.87 3.42
N LEU A 67 -7.06 3.96 4.07
CA LEU A 67 -7.25 4.10 5.52
C LEU A 67 -8.73 4.05 5.88
N LEU A 68 -9.57 4.83 5.21
CA LEU A 68 -11.01 4.89 5.45
C LEU A 68 -11.70 3.57 5.10
N SER A 69 -11.38 2.98 3.95
CA SER A 69 -11.97 1.69 3.54
C SER A 69 -11.65 0.58 4.54
N SER A 70 -10.42 0.56 5.09
CA SER A 70 -10.02 -0.44 6.09
C SER A 70 -10.80 -0.33 7.40
N MET A 71 -11.43 0.81 7.69
CA MET A 71 -12.27 1.00 8.88
C MET A 71 -13.68 0.44 8.70
N LEU A 72 -14.11 0.20 7.46
CA LEU A 72 -15.42 -0.35 7.16
C LEU A 72 -15.42 -1.86 7.41
N LYS A 73 -16.50 -2.36 8.03
CA LYS A 73 -16.71 -3.80 8.28
C LYS A 73 -17.48 -4.48 7.13
N TYR A 74 -17.65 -3.78 6.03
CA TYR A 74 -18.48 -4.19 4.91
C TYR A 74 -17.60 -4.65 3.75
N ASP A 75 -17.94 -5.81 3.19
CA ASP A 75 -17.37 -6.25 1.91
C ASP A 75 -18.08 -5.50 0.78
N GLY A 76 -17.40 -4.50 0.21
CA GLY A 76 -17.95 -3.65 -0.84
C GLY A 76 -16.87 -2.79 -1.49
N VAL A 77 -17.27 -2.01 -2.50
CA VAL A 77 -16.37 -1.09 -3.20
C VAL A 77 -16.48 0.28 -2.54
N PHE A 78 -15.38 0.76 -1.98
CA PHE A 78 -15.27 2.13 -1.47
C PHE A 78 -14.64 3.03 -2.54
N THR A 79 -15.33 4.11 -2.89
CA THR A 79 -14.84 5.13 -3.82
C THR A 79 -14.75 6.47 -3.11
N LEU A 80 -13.61 7.14 -3.26
CA LEU A 80 -13.39 8.51 -2.79
C LEU A 80 -13.19 9.42 -4.00
N GLN A 81 -13.97 10.50 -4.08
CA GLN A 81 -13.87 11.51 -5.11
C GLN A 81 -13.65 12.88 -4.48
N VAL A 82 -12.70 13.64 -5.03
CA VAL A 82 -12.40 15.02 -4.62
C VAL A 82 -12.72 15.92 -5.82
N SER A 83 -13.40 17.04 -5.58
CA SER A 83 -13.83 18.01 -6.62
C SER A 83 -13.04 19.30 -6.55
#